data_AF-A0A022WBV8-F1
#
_entry.id   AF-A0A022WBV8-F1
#
_cell.length_a   1.000
_cell.length_b   1.000
_cell.length_c   1.000
_cell.angle_alpha   90.00
_cell.angle_beta   90.00
_cell.angle_gamma   90.00
#
_symmetry.space_group_name_H-M   'P 1'
#
loop_
_entity.id
_entity.type
_entity.pdbx_description
1 polymer ?
#
loop_
_entity_poly.entity_id
_entity_poly.type
_entity_poly.pdbx_seq_one_letter_code
_entity_poly.pdbx_strand_id
1 'polypeptide(L)'
;MTSPTTTITQKFLSRPQELGVVAVGFSDGQPKAGVDAGPTALLEAGLLDQVRDELGYKVDFDSKVHDYADLKPAESEDPRYRNMIKPRTVSAVTRRLSEQVYEHARDGKMVLTLGGDHSIAIGTVSGTARAIRERLGREMAVIWVDAHADLNRPEESESGNVHGMPVSFLTGLAKDEREDVFGWLTKDHLISTRKLVYIALRDVDRAEKQTLREHGIKAFSMHDVDRSVTPPCFLLLQQQQQQRSFC
;
A
#
# COMPACT_ATOMS: atom_id res chain seq x y z
N MET A 1 29.81 4.50 -17.99
CA MET A 1 28.88 3.56 -17.31
C MET A 1 29.34 3.39 -15.88
N THR A 2 28.88 4.28 -14.99
CA THR A 2 29.08 4.11 -13.54
C THR A 2 28.11 3.04 -13.07
N SER A 3 28.61 1.84 -12.78
CA SER A 3 27.84 0.87 -12.00
C SER A 3 27.30 1.57 -10.76
N PRO A 4 26.03 1.34 -10.36
CA PRO A 4 25.52 1.89 -9.12
C PRO A 4 26.44 1.37 -8.01
N THR A 5 27.17 2.28 -7.38
CA THR A 5 27.96 1.96 -6.20
C THR A 5 26.97 1.77 -5.07
N THR A 6 26.28 0.62 -5.05
CA THR A 6 25.40 0.26 -3.94
C THR A 6 26.28 -0.14 -2.76
N THR A 7 26.72 0.85 -2.01
CA THR A 7 27.30 0.69 -0.66
C THR A 7 26.28 0.06 0.32
N ILE A 8 25.01 -0.06 -0.09
CA ILE A 8 23.91 -0.65 0.67
C ILE A 8 23.63 -2.07 0.16
N THR A 9 24.02 -3.08 0.93
CA THR A 9 23.62 -4.47 0.70
C THR A 9 22.12 -4.63 0.99
N GLN A 10 21.34 -4.94 -0.04
CA GLN A 10 19.90 -5.16 0.08
C GLN A 10 19.61 -6.53 0.70
N LYS A 11 19.27 -6.54 2.00
CA LYS A 11 19.09 -7.77 2.78
C LYS A 11 17.85 -8.60 2.38
N PHE A 12 16.82 -7.97 1.80
CA PHE A 12 15.50 -8.58 1.61
C PHE A 12 15.15 -8.85 0.13
N LEU A 13 15.95 -8.33 -0.80
CA LEU A 13 15.75 -8.47 -2.24
C LEU A 13 16.78 -9.44 -2.80
N SER A 14 16.34 -10.54 -3.43
CA SER A 14 17.24 -11.47 -4.12
C SER A 14 17.65 -10.95 -5.51
N ARG A 15 16.90 -9.97 -6.06
CA ARG A 15 17.22 -9.27 -7.31
C ARG A 15 17.23 -7.75 -7.09
N PRO A 16 18.21 -7.22 -6.34
CA PRO A 16 18.18 -5.84 -5.87
C PRO A 16 18.36 -4.77 -6.95
N GLN A 17 18.77 -5.16 -8.16
CA GLN A 17 18.90 -4.27 -9.32
C GLN A 17 17.67 -4.32 -10.24
N GLU A 18 16.70 -5.19 -9.98
CA GLU A 18 15.47 -5.29 -10.77
C GLU A 18 14.31 -4.60 -10.05
N LEU A 19 13.58 -3.78 -10.79
CA LEU A 19 12.40 -3.06 -10.32
C LEU A 19 11.19 -3.52 -11.12
N GLY A 20 10.27 -4.25 -10.49
CA GLY A 20 8.95 -4.51 -11.05
C GLY A 20 8.09 -3.25 -10.95
N VAL A 21 7.44 -2.86 -12.04
CA VAL A 21 6.57 -1.68 -12.08
C VAL A 21 5.16 -2.10 -12.45
N VAL A 22 4.19 -1.67 -11.65
CA VAL A 22 2.77 -1.85 -11.94
C VAL A 22 2.10 -0.47 -11.95
N ALA A 23 1.64 0.00 -13.11
CA ALA A 23 0.92 1.26 -13.21
C ALA A 23 -0.60 1.00 -13.17
N VAL A 24 -1.32 1.69 -12.29
CA VAL A 24 -2.73 1.40 -11.97
C VAL A 24 -3.57 2.68 -12.05
N GLY A 25 -4.36 2.81 -13.11
CA GLY A 25 -5.29 3.93 -13.28
C GLY A 25 -6.63 3.63 -12.61
N PHE A 26 -6.72 3.88 -11.30
CA PHE A 26 -7.92 3.52 -10.52
C PHE A 26 -8.44 4.68 -9.68
N SER A 27 -9.76 4.93 -9.74
CA SER A 27 -10.41 6.03 -9.02
C SER A 27 -11.67 5.63 -8.25
N ASP A 28 -12.17 4.38 -8.39
CA ASP A 28 -13.45 3.96 -7.81
C ASP A 28 -13.42 3.79 -6.28
N GLY A 29 -12.26 3.93 -5.62
CA GLY A 29 -12.17 3.96 -4.16
C GLY A 29 -12.65 5.28 -3.54
N GLN A 30 -12.94 6.30 -4.35
CA GLN A 30 -13.37 7.64 -3.95
C GLN A 30 -14.21 8.32 -5.06
N PRO A 31 -14.83 9.49 -4.84
CA PRO A 31 -15.86 10.00 -5.75
C PRO A 31 -15.35 10.84 -6.93
N LYS A 32 -14.08 11.24 -6.97
CA LYS A 32 -13.54 12.18 -7.98
C LYS A 32 -12.79 11.46 -9.09
N ALA A 33 -13.13 11.70 -10.35
CA ALA A 33 -12.25 11.29 -11.45
C ALA A 33 -10.92 12.08 -11.46
N GLY A 34 -9.93 11.58 -12.17
CA GLY A 34 -8.67 12.26 -12.50
C GLY A 34 -7.44 11.63 -11.85
N VAL A 35 -7.57 11.02 -10.67
CA VAL A 35 -6.46 10.31 -10.03
C VAL A 35 -6.02 9.08 -10.83
N ASP A 36 -6.94 8.50 -11.61
CA ASP A 36 -6.70 7.42 -12.57
C ASP A 36 -5.75 7.82 -13.71
N ALA A 37 -5.61 9.12 -14.02
CA ALA A 37 -4.61 9.62 -14.98
C ALA A 37 -3.22 9.86 -14.36
N GLY A 38 -3.10 9.77 -13.02
CA GLY A 38 -1.85 9.98 -12.30
C GLY A 38 -0.68 9.12 -12.77
N PRO A 39 -0.85 7.79 -12.96
CA PRO A 39 0.21 6.93 -13.47
C PRO A 39 0.69 7.37 -14.85
N THR A 40 -0.22 7.68 -15.77
CA THR A 40 0.13 8.17 -17.12
C THR A 40 0.96 9.44 -17.05
N ALA A 41 0.55 10.42 -16.24
CA ALA A 41 1.28 11.67 -16.08
C ALA A 41 2.71 11.46 -15.54
N LEU A 42 2.91 10.54 -14.60
CA LEU A 42 4.24 10.20 -14.07
C LEU A 42 5.12 9.51 -15.13
N LEU A 43 4.53 8.62 -15.94
CA LEU A 43 5.23 7.94 -17.02
C LEU A 43 5.67 8.94 -18.10
N GLU A 44 4.77 9.83 -18.53
CA GLU A 44 5.05 10.87 -19.53
C GLU A 44 6.08 11.90 -19.04
N ALA A 45 6.16 12.14 -17.73
CA ALA A 45 7.19 12.97 -17.12
C ALA A 45 8.60 12.33 -17.11
N GLY A 46 8.75 11.09 -17.59
CA GLY A 46 10.04 10.41 -17.70
C GLY A 46 10.50 9.71 -16.42
N LEU A 47 9.60 9.38 -15.50
CA LEU A 47 9.95 8.72 -14.23
C LEU A 47 10.75 7.42 -14.46
N LEU A 48 10.30 6.57 -15.38
CA LEU A 48 10.98 5.29 -15.64
C LEU A 48 12.31 5.47 -16.35
N ASP A 49 12.47 6.53 -17.15
CA ASP A 49 13.73 6.86 -17.78
C ASP A 49 14.76 7.29 -16.73
N GLN A 50 14.39 8.14 -15.77
CA GLN A 50 15.26 8.52 -14.66
C GLN A 50 15.66 7.31 -13.79
N VAL A 51 14.70 6.43 -13.48
CA VAL A 51 14.96 5.21 -12.70
C VAL A 51 15.92 4.25 -13.43
N ARG A 52 15.80 4.15 -14.75
CA ARG A 52 16.67 3.29 -15.56
C ARG A 52 18.05 3.93 -15.76
N ASP A 53 18.08 5.17 -16.21
CA ASP A 53 19.29 5.82 -16.76
C ASP A 53 20.13 6.50 -15.67
N GLU A 54 19.50 7.07 -14.65
CA GLU A 54 20.21 7.76 -13.55
C GLU A 54 20.45 6.84 -12.35
N LEU A 55 19.47 6.00 -11.98
CA LEU A 55 19.58 5.10 -10.83
C LEU A 55 20.09 3.70 -11.20
N GLY A 56 20.09 3.33 -12.48
CA GLY A 56 20.66 2.06 -12.97
C GLY A 56 19.82 0.82 -12.70
N TYR A 57 18.51 0.97 -12.43
CA TYR A 57 17.62 -0.18 -12.25
C TYR A 57 17.23 -0.82 -13.58
N LYS A 58 17.14 -2.16 -13.59
CA LYS A 58 16.50 -2.91 -14.66
C LYS A 58 14.99 -2.88 -14.43
N VAL A 59 14.31 -2.01 -15.16
CA VAL A 59 12.86 -1.82 -15.07
C VAL A 59 12.14 -2.96 -15.79
N ASP A 60 11.34 -3.70 -15.04
CA ASP A 60 10.41 -4.73 -15.52
C ASP A 60 9.00 -4.14 -15.49
N PHE A 61 8.60 -3.55 -16.61
CA PHE A 61 7.33 -2.87 -16.80
C PHE A 61 6.66 -3.38 -18.08
N ASP A 62 5.39 -3.76 -18.00
CA ASP A 62 4.63 -4.27 -19.15
C ASP A 62 4.12 -3.18 -20.10
N SER A 63 4.57 -1.93 -19.90
CA SER A 63 4.21 -0.76 -20.71
C SER A 63 2.72 -0.46 -20.74
N LYS A 64 1.96 -0.90 -19.72
CA LYS A 64 0.52 -0.69 -19.62
C LYS A 64 0.14 0.00 -18.31
N VAL A 65 -0.79 0.96 -18.42
CA VAL A 65 -1.56 1.45 -17.28
C VAL A 65 -2.81 0.58 -17.16
N HIS A 66 -2.94 -0.13 -16.04
CA HIS A 66 -4.04 -1.06 -15.80
C HIS A 66 -5.23 -0.33 -15.17
N ASP A 67 -6.33 -0.26 -15.90
CA ASP A 67 -7.63 0.26 -15.42
C ASP A 67 -8.56 -0.84 -14.85
N TYR A 68 -8.23 -2.10 -15.16
CA TYR A 68 -8.97 -3.31 -14.80
C TYR A 68 -10.47 -3.23 -15.17
N ALA A 69 -10.79 -2.57 -16.28
CA ALA A 69 -12.17 -2.35 -16.70
C ALA A 69 -12.97 -3.65 -16.85
N ASP A 70 -12.32 -4.75 -17.25
CA ASP A 70 -12.90 -6.09 -17.42
C ASP A 70 -13.30 -6.78 -16.12
N LEU A 71 -12.76 -6.33 -14.98
CA LEU A 71 -13.07 -6.88 -13.66
C LEU A 71 -14.18 -6.13 -12.93
N LYS A 72 -14.60 -4.97 -13.46
CA LYS A 72 -15.59 -4.13 -12.80
C LYS A 72 -16.99 -4.69 -13.10
N PRO A 73 -17.76 -5.10 -12.07
CA PRO A 73 -19.16 -5.48 -12.27
C PRO A 73 -19.96 -4.28 -12.79
N ALA A 74 -21.13 -4.55 -13.37
CA ALA A 74 -22.06 -3.48 -13.71
C ALA A 74 -22.46 -2.71 -12.44
N GLU A 75 -22.75 -1.40 -12.53
CA GLU A 75 -23.08 -0.59 -11.34
C GLU A 75 -24.28 -1.16 -10.55
N SER A 76 -25.26 -1.75 -11.23
CA SER A 76 -26.41 -2.42 -10.60
C SER A 76 -26.02 -3.66 -9.78
N GLU A 77 -24.86 -4.24 -10.07
CA GLU A 77 -24.32 -5.44 -9.44
C GLU A 77 -23.30 -5.12 -8.33
N ASP A 78 -23.02 -3.84 -8.06
CA ASP A 78 -22.15 -3.38 -6.97
C ASP A 78 -22.85 -2.41 -6.01
N PRO A 79 -23.96 -2.84 -5.38
CA PRO A 79 -24.65 -2.02 -4.40
C PRO A 79 -23.76 -1.81 -3.17
N ARG A 80 -24.04 -0.72 -2.44
CA ARG A 80 -23.40 -0.47 -1.14
C ARG A 80 -23.53 -1.67 -0.22
N TYR A 81 -22.45 -1.98 0.49
CA TYR A 81 -22.42 -3.06 1.45
C TYR A 81 -21.54 -2.69 2.63
N ARG A 82 -22.06 -2.87 3.85
CA ARG A 82 -21.42 -2.41 5.10
C ARG A 82 -20.94 -0.95 5.03
N ASN A 83 -21.78 -0.08 4.46
CA ASN A 83 -21.51 1.34 4.23
C ASN A 83 -20.42 1.67 3.18
N MET A 84 -19.74 0.68 2.61
CA MET A 84 -18.81 0.90 1.50
C MET A 84 -19.54 1.22 0.18
N ILE A 85 -18.96 2.12 -0.60
CA ILE A 85 -19.34 2.43 -1.98
C ILE A 85 -18.50 1.59 -2.93
N LYS A 86 -19.14 0.94 -3.91
CA LYS A 86 -18.51 0.06 -4.92
C LYS A 86 -17.56 -1.02 -4.34
N PRO A 87 -17.93 -1.74 -3.26
CA PRO A 87 -17.01 -2.66 -2.60
C PRO A 87 -16.57 -3.84 -3.47
N ARG A 88 -17.42 -4.34 -4.37
CA ARG A 88 -17.07 -5.48 -5.24
C ARG A 88 -16.06 -5.07 -6.31
N THR A 89 -16.23 -3.88 -6.89
CA THR A 89 -15.28 -3.29 -7.85
C THR A 89 -13.91 -3.14 -7.21
N VAL A 90 -13.83 -2.46 -6.05
CA VAL A 90 -12.55 -2.24 -5.36
C VAL A 90 -11.92 -3.57 -4.94
N SER A 91 -12.71 -4.52 -4.44
CA SER A 91 -12.24 -5.86 -4.06
C SER A 91 -11.67 -6.65 -5.24
N ALA A 92 -12.37 -6.69 -6.38
CA ALA A 92 -11.91 -7.41 -7.57
C ALA A 92 -10.61 -6.82 -8.13
N VAL A 93 -10.53 -5.49 -8.24
CA VAL A 93 -9.35 -4.79 -8.73
C VAL A 93 -8.17 -4.98 -7.79
N THR A 94 -8.37 -4.82 -6.48
CA THR A 94 -7.27 -4.96 -5.51
C THR A 94 -6.80 -6.41 -5.37
N ARG A 95 -7.67 -7.41 -5.58
CA ARG A 95 -7.28 -8.82 -5.68
C ARG A 95 -6.35 -9.06 -6.87
N ARG A 96 -6.74 -8.60 -8.06
CA ARG A 96 -5.91 -8.73 -9.27
C ARG A 96 -4.57 -8.02 -9.13
N LEU A 97 -4.59 -6.81 -8.57
CA LEU A 97 -3.38 -6.05 -8.28
C LEU A 97 -2.47 -6.76 -7.28
N SER A 98 -3.06 -7.39 -6.25
CA SER A 98 -2.32 -8.21 -5.28
C SER A 98 -1.54 -9.33 -5.95
N GLU A 99 -2.14 -10.00 -6.93
CA GLU A 99 -1.49 -11.06 -7.70
C GLU A 99 -0.32 -10.53 -8.54
N GLN A 100 -0.48 -9.40 -9.24
CA GLN A 100 0.61 -8.80 -10.05
C GLN A 100 1.78 -8.34 -9.19
N VAL A 101 1.49 -7.67 -8.07
CA VAL A 101 2.53 -7.23 -7.14
C VAL A 101 3.21 -8.43 -6.49
N TYR A 102 2.43 -9.47 -6.14
CA TYR A 102 2.96 -10.72 -5.62
C TYR A 102 3.93 -11.38 -6.59
N GLU A 103 3.66 -11.42 -7.90
CA GLU A 103 4.56 -12.02 -8.89
C GLU A 103 5.94 -11.35 -8.91
N HIS A 104 6.00 -10.02 -9.00
CA HIS A 104 7.28 -9.30 -8.95
C HIS A 104 7.97 -9.46 -7.59
N ALA A 105 7.21 -9.33 -6.49
CA ALA A 105 7.76 -9.44 -5.14
C ALA A 105 8.25 -10.85 -4.82
N ARG A 106 7.59 -11.91 -5.31
CA ARG A 106 8.00 -13.31 -5.14
C ARG A 106 9.32 -13.59 -5.88
N ASP A 107 9.54 -12.93 -7.00
CA ASP A 107 10.73 -13.16 -7.84
C ASP A 107 12.02 -12.51 -7.30
N GLY A 108 11.92 -11.68 -6.25
CA GLY A 108 13.10 -11.03 -5.69
C GLY A 108 13.19 -9.53 -5.89
N LYS A 109 12.28 -8.97 -6.68
CA LYS A 109 12.35 -7.60 -7.19
C LYS A 109 11.83 -6.61 -6.14
N MET A 110 12.33 -5.38 -6.20
CA MET A 110 11.61 -4.26 -5.61
C MET A 110 10.37 -4.00 -6.48
N VAL A 111 9.23 -3.64 -5.87
CA VAL A 111 8.00 -3.34 -6.61
C VAL A 111 7.64 -1.87 -6.42
N LEU A 112 7.48 -1.16 -7.53
CA LEU A 112 6.97 0.21 -7.59
C LEU A 112 5.57 0.17 -8.21
N THR A 113 4.56 0.56 -7.44
CA THR A 113 3.21 0.75 -7.98
C THR A 113 2.94 2.23 -8.18
N LEU A 114 2.61 2.62 -9.40
CA LEU A 114 2.15 3.97 -9.72
C LEU A 114 0.63 3.96 -9.65
N GLY A 115 0.08 4.69 -8.69
CA GLY A 115 -1.31 4.56 -8.31
C GLY A 115 -2.24 5.59 -8.90
N GLY A 116 -3.52 5.20 -8.84
CA GLY A 116 -4.62 6.12 -8.64
C GLY A 116 -4.91 6.28 -7.13
N ASP A 117 -6.18 6.21 -6.71
CA ASP A 117 -6.54 6.43 -5.30
C ASP A 117 -5.93 5.40 -4.31
N HIS A 118 -5.90 5.74 -3.02
CA HIS A 118 -5.17 4.96 -2.01
C HIS A 118 -5.79 3.59 -1.69
N SER A 119 -7.00 3.27 -2.18
CA SER A 119 -7.58 1.93 -1.99
C SER A 119 -6.74 0.83 -2.65
N ILE A 120 -5.96 1.17 -3.69
CA ILE A 120 -5.04 0.22 -4.34
C ILE A 120 -3.99 -0.34 -3.38
N ALA A 121 -3.72 0.34 -2.25
CA ALA A 121 -2.81 -0.16 -1.22
C ALA A 121 -3.24 -1.51 -0.67
N ILE A 122 -4.55 -1.84 -0.68
CA ILE A 122 -5.04 -3.18 -0.34
C ILE A 122 -4.37 -4.21 -1.23
N GLY A 123 -4.26 -3.97 -2.54
CA GLY A 123 -3.60 -4.86 -3.48
C GLY A 123 -2.08 -4.85 -3.31
N THR A 124 -1.45 -3.68 -3.30
CA THR A 124 0.02 -3.59 -3.29
C THR A 124 0.66 -4.15 -2.01
N VAL A 125 0.09 -3.79 -0.85
CA VAL A 125 0.61 -4.21 0.45
C VAL A 125 0.32 -5.69 0.68
N SER A 126 -0.87 -6.18 0.31
CA SER A 126 -1.22 -7.61 0.49
C SER A 126 -0.35 -8.54 -0.36
N GLY A 127 -0.13 -8.21 -1.63
CA GLY A 127 0.68 -9.01 -2.55
C GLY A 127 2.13 -9.07 -2.08
N THR A 128 2.67 -7.93 -1.66
CA THR A 128 4.02 -7.84 -1.09
C THR A 128 4.13 -8.61 0.23
N ALA A 129 3.15 -8.46 1.14
CA ALA A 129 3.16 -9.13 2.44
C ALA A 129 3.18 -10.66 2.29
N ARG A 130 2.37 -11.19 1.37
CA ARG A 130 2.36 -12.61 1.03
C ARG A 130 3.70 -13.07 0.49
N ALA A 131 4.25 -12.39 -0.52
CA ALA A 131 5.53 -12.75 -1.12
C ALA A 131 6.68 -12.73 -0.10
N ILE A 132 6.71 -11.74 0.80
CA ILE A 132 7.74 -11.61 1.82
C ILE A 132 7.62 -12.73 2.87
N ARG A 133 6.40 -13.11 3.27
CA ARG A 133 6.19 -14.27 4.15
C ARG A 133 6.69 -15.55 3.51
N GLU A 134 6.32 -15.80 2.25
CA GLU A 134 6.71 -17.02 1.54
C GLU A 134 8.23 -17.11 1.35
N ARG A 135 8.88 -16.01 0.93
CA ARG A 135 10.33 -16.01 0.65
C ARG A 135 11.20 -16.02 1.90
N LEU A 136 10.78 -15.29 2.94
CA LEU A 136 11.65 -14.97 4.08
C LEU A 136 11.17 -15.57 5.40
N GLY A 137 9.94 -16.12 5.47
CA GLY A 137 9.36 -16.65 6.70
C GLY A 137 9.08 -15.58 7.76
N ARG A 138 8.89 -14.32 7.35
CA ARG A 138 8.69 -13.19 8.27
C ARG A 138 7.73 -12.17 7.68
N GLU A 139 7.13 -11.38 8.56
CA GLU A 139 6.25 -10.30 8.15
C GLU A 139 7.03 -9.03 7.82
N MET A 140 6.54 -8.28 6.83
CA MET A 140 7.06 -6.97 6.49
C MET A 140 6.60 -5.89 7.48
N ALA A 141 7.26 -4.73 7.42
CA ALA A 141 6.85 -3.51 8.12
C ALA A 141 6.38 -2.48 7.09
N VAL A 142 5.46 -1.61 7.51
CA VAL A 142 4.86 -0.59 6.67
C VAL A 142 5.09 0.78 7.30
N ILE A 143 5.63 1.69 6.50
CA ILE A 143 5.68 3.11 6.82
C ILE A 143 4.62 3.77 5.94
N TRP A 144 3.58 4.30 6.56
CA TRP A 144 2.48 4.96 5.90
C TRP A 144 2.67 6.47 6.01
N VAL A 145 2.98 7.13 4.89
CA VAL A 145 3.22 8.57 4.85
C VAL A 145 2.00 9.22 4.22
N ASP A 146 1.15 9.81 5.04
CA ASP A 146 -0.12 10.38 4.59
C ASP A 146 -0.61 11.45 5.58
N ALA A 147 -1.48 12.34 5.10
CA ALA A 147 -2.25 13.25 5.93
C ALA A 147 -3.28 12.53 6.81
N HIS A 148 -3.83 11.42 6.30
CA HIS A 148 -4.91 10.64 6.89
C HIS A 148 -4.41 9.27 7.37
N ALA A 149 -5.18 8.62 8.25
CA ALA A 149 -4.80 7.29 8.75
C ALA A 149 -5.27 6.15 7.83
N ASP A 150 -6.28 6.38 7.00
CA ASP A 150 -6.83 5.38 6.08
C ASP A 150 -7.21 4.07 6.80
N LEU A 151 -7.65 4.21 8.05
CA LEU A 151 -7.83 3.14 9.03
C LEU A 151 -9.31 2.95 9.43
N ASN A 152 -10.23 3.66 8.78
CA ASN A 152 -11.64 3.51 9.06
C ASN A 152 -12.10 2.06 8.82
N ARG A 153 -12.91 1.54 9.74
CA ARG A 153 -13.72 0.34 9.47
C ARG A 153 -14.93 0.72 8.61
N PRO A 154 -15.45 -0.20 7.79
CA PRO A 154 -16.62 0.07 6.95
C PRO A 154 -17.78 0.73 7.70
N GLU A 155 -18.09 0.23 8.90
CA GLU A 155 -19.19 0.69 9.75
C GLU A 155 -18.96 2.07 10.39
N GLU A 156 -17.70 2.50 10.52
CA GLU A 156 -17.31 3.71 11.25
C GLU A 156 -17.04 4.90 10.32
N SER A 157 -16.88 4.65 9.02
CA SER A 157 -16.60 5.69 8.03
C SER A 157 -17.80 6.61 7.79
N GLU A 158 -17.57 7.93 7.84
CA GLU A 158 -18.60 8.93 7.52
C GLU A 158 -18.89 9.03 6.02
N SER A 159 -17.91 8.70 5.16
CA SER A 159 -18.02 8.86 3.70
C SER A 159 -18.41 7.58 2.96
N GLY A 160 -18.03 6.41 3.49
CA GLY A 160 -18.18 5.13 2.81
C GLY A 160 -17.18 4.89 1.67
N ASN A 161 -16.24 5.80 1.44
CA ASN A 161 -15.21 5.68 0.41
C ASN A 161 -14.11 4.73 0.86
N VAL A 162 -13.81 3.69 0.06
CA VAL A 162 -12.87 2.63 0.41
C VAL A 162 -11.42 3.13 0.49
N HIS A 163 -11.07 4.24 -0.17
CA HIS A 163 -9.71 4.81 -0.09
C HIS A 163 -9.29 5.24 1.33
N GLY A 164 -10.24 5.48 2.23
CA GLY A 164 -9.98 5.79 3.65
C GLY A 164 -10.05 4.57 4.57
N MET A 165 -10.16 3.36 4.00
CA MET A 165 -10.24 2.08 4.72
C MET A 165 -9.09 1.07 4.44
N PRO A 166 -8.10 1.28 3.53
CA PRO A 166 -7.20 0.21 3.12
C PRO A 166 -6.44 -0.42 4.29
N VAL A 167 -6.02 0.37 5.28
CA VAL A 167 -5.23 -0.14 6.40
C VAL A 167 -6.05 -1.02 7.33
N SER A 168 -7.36 -0.76 7.48
CA SER A 168 -8.23 -1.59 8.32
C SER A 168 -8.38 -3.00 7.75
N PHE A 169 -8.49 -3.13 6.41
CA PHE A 169 -8.45 -4.43 5.73
C PHE A 169 -7.08 -5.10 5.83
N LEU A 170 -6.00 -4.35 5.57
CA LEU A 170 -4.64 -4.88 5.59
C LEU A 170 -4.20 -5.37 6.97
N THR A 171 -4.71 -4.78 8.05
CA THR A 171 -4.43 -5.20 9.44
C THR A 171 -5.41 -6.26 9.95
N GLY A 172 -6.46 -6.57 9.18
CA GLY A 172 -7.54 -7.48 9.57
C GLY A 172 -8.46 -6.91 10.65
N LEU A 173 -8.49 -5.60 10.83
CA LEU A 173 -9.48 -4.92 11.68
C LEU A 173 -10.84 -4.85 11.00
N ALA A 174 -10.85 -4.71 9.67
CA ALA A 174 -12.00 -4.97 8.82
C ALA A 174 -11.80 -6.32 8.13
N LYS A 175 -12.82 -7.18 8.20
CA LYS A 175 -12.86 -8.51 7.57
C LYS A 175 -14.26 -8.82 7.11
N ASP A 176 -14.39 -9.54 6.01
CA ASP A 176 -15.64 -10.11 5.55
C ASP A 176 -15.43 -11.57 5.14
N GLU A 177 -16.49 -12.38 5.16
CA GLU A 177 -16.44 -13.77 4.70
C GLU A 177 -16.70 -13.88 3.20
N ARG A 178 -17.32 -12.85 2.61
CA ARG A 178 -17.64 -12.82 1.19
C ARG A 178 -16.38 -12.65 0.34
N GLU A 179 -16.09 -13.64 -0.50
CA GLU A 179 -14.93 -13.61 -1.38
C GLU A 179 -14.95 -12.42 -2.36
N ASP A 180 -16.13 -12.01 -2.83
CA ASP A 180 -16.32 -10.86 -3.71
C ASP A 180 -16.15 -9.51 -2.99
N VAL A 181 -16.11 -9.49 -1.65
CA VAL A 181 -15.94 -8.29 -0.83
C VAL A 181 -14.80 -8.49 0.17
N PHE A 182 -13.55 -8.45 -0.31
CA PHE A 182 -12.33 -8.54 0.48
C PHE A 182 -12.14 -9.83 1.30
N GLY A 183 -13.05 -10.81 1.23
CA GLY A 183 -12.91 -12.11 1.89
C GLY A 183 -11.79 -12.98 1.32
N TRP A 184 -11.24 -12.62 0.16
CA TRP A 184 -10.03 -13.22 -0.41
C TRP A 184 -8.75 -12.90 0.40
N LEU A 185 -8.77 -11.89 1.29
CA LEU A 185 -7.64 -11.56 2.17
C LEU A 185 -7.46 -12.60 3.28
N THR A 186 -6.57 -13.56 3.04
CA THR A 186 -6.14 -14.53 4.07
C THR A 186 -5.07 -13.97 5.00
N LYS A 187 -4.72 -14.72 6.06
CA LYS A 187 -3.68 -14.35 7.04
C LYS A 187 -2.33 -13.97 6.40
N ASP A 188 -1.97 -14.59 5.28
CA ASP A 188 -0.69 -14.35 4.61
C ASP A 188 -0.63 -12.99 3.91
N HIS A 189 -1.79 -12.39 3.63
CA HIS A 189 -1.91 -11.05 3.03
C HIS A 189 -1.84 -9.93 4.07
N LEU A 190 -2.10 -10.21 5.34
CA LEU A 190 -2.28 -9.17 6.36
C LEU A 190 -0.95 -8.61 6.86
N ILE A 191 -0.93 -7.43 7.45
CA ILE A 191 0.23 -6.84 8.14
C ILE A 191 -0.04 -6.74 9.63
N SER A 192 1.02 -6.77 10.44
CA SER A 192 0.90 -6.55 11.88
C SER A 192 0.77 -5.07 12.19
N THR A 193 -0.21 -4.70 13.02
CA THR A 193 -0.35 -3.34 13.57
C THR A 193 0.89 -2.88 14.33
N ARG A 194 1.67 -3.81 14.91
CA ARG A 194 2.94 -3.51 15.61
C ARG A 194 4.06 -3.09 14.66
N LYS A 195 3.95 -3.46 13.38
CA LYS A 195 4.92 -3.16 12.32
C LYS A 195 4.39 -2.10 11.35
N LEU A 196 3.34 -1.39 11.72
CA LEU A 196 2.78 -0.26 11.01
C LEU A 196 3.14 1.02 11.75
N VAL A 197 3.62 2.02 11.01
CA VAL A 197 3.85 3.36 11.56
C VAL A 197 3.41 4.44 10.58
N TYR A 198 2.75 5.46 11.10
CA TYR A 198 2.34 6.63 10.33
C TYR A 198 3.31 7.79 10.47
N ILE A 199 3.47 8.55 9.39
CA ILE A 199 4.20 9.83 9.34
C ILE A 199 3.32 10.87 8.66
N ALA A 200 3.36 12.10 9.16
CA ALA A 200 2.70 13.29 8.62
C ALA A 200 1.17 13.35 8.81
N LEU A 201 0.63 12.60 9.77
CA LEU A 201 -0.80 12.68 10.11
C LEU A 201 -1.17 14.11 10.53
N ARG A 202 -2.26 14.61 9.97
CA ARG A 202 -2.82 15.93 10.36
C ARG A 202 -4.34 15.98 10.30
N ASP A 203 -4.98 15.08 9.56
CA ASP A 203 -6.43 15.00 9.44
C ASP A 203 -6.86 13.55 9.68
N VAL A 204 -7.39 13.28 10.86
CA VAL A 204 -7.66 11.91 11.32
C VAL A 204 -8.99 11.89 12.06
N ASP A 205 -9.86 10.97 11.67
CA ASP A 205 -11.21 10.84 12.21
C ASP A 205 -11.17 10.41 13.68
N ARG A 206 -12.27 10.65 14.40
CA ARG A 206 -12.36 10.29 15.82
C ARG A 206 -12.27 8.77 16.01
N ALA A 207 -12.91 7.99 15.15
CA ALA A 207 -12.87 6.52 15.18
C ALA A 207 -11.46 5.99 14.88
N GLU A 208 -10.77 6.57 13.90
CA GLU A 208 -9.38 6.23 13.58
C GLU A 208 -8.44 6.54 14.74
N LYS A 209 -8.57 7.72 15.38
CA LYS A 209 -7.78 8.08 16.58
C LYS A 209 -7.95 7.07 17.71
N GLN A 210 -9.17 6.59 17.92
CA GLN A 210 -9.46 5.57 18.92
C GLN A 210 -8.78 4.25 18.54
N THR A 211 -8.94 3.81 17.29
CA THR A 211 -8.34 2.57 16.77
C THR A 211 -6.80 2.58 16.88
N LEU A 212 -6.16 3.71 16.53
CA LEU A 212 -4.70 3.89 16.67
C LEU A 212 -4.24 3.68 18.12
N ARG A 213 -4.97 4.24 19.09
CA ARG A 213 -4.65 4.11 20.53
C ARG A 213 -4.88 2.69 21.04
N GLU A 214 -6.03 2.10 20.70
CA GLU A 214 -6.42 0.75 21.14
C GLU A 214 -5.40 -0.31 20.68
N HIS A 215 -4.87 -0.17 19.46
CA HIS A 215 -3.94 -1.13 18.89
C HIS A 215 -2.47 -0.75 19.11
N GLY A 216 -2.20 0.37 19.79
CA GLY A 216 -0.85 0.87 20.05
C GLY A 216 -0.05 1.15 18.78
N ILE A 217 -0.73 1.60 17.71
CA ILE A 217 -0.09 1.90 16.43
C ILE A 217 0.69 3.21 16.58
N LYS A 218 1.95 3.20 16.16
CA LYS A 218 2.79 4.40 16.24
C LYS A 218 2.38 5.37 15.14
N ALA A 219 2.20 6.62 15.52
CA ALA A 219 1.84 7.68 14.58
C ALA A 219 2.61 8.95 14.94
N PHE A 220 3.23 9.55 13.93
CA PHE A 220 3.89 10.85 14.02
C PHE A 220 3.08 11.85 13.21
N SER A 221 2.51 12.82 13.90
CA SER A 221 1.75 13.90 13.28
C SER A 221 2.68 14.94 12.64
N MET A 222 2.11 15.87 11.86
CA MET A 222 2.87 17.03 11.37
C MET A 222 3.50 17.83 12.52
N HIS A 223 2.84 17.93 13.67
CA HIS A 223 3.42 18.60 14.84
C HIS A 223 4.69 17.90 15.36
N ASP A 224 4.73 16.57 15.29
CA ASP A 224 5.91 15.79 15.67
C ASP A 224 7.04 15.97 14.66
N VAL A 225 6.70 16.06 13.37
CA VAL A 225 7.64 16.34 12.28
C VAL A 225 8.26 17.74 12.46
N ASP A 226 7.44 18.77 12.69
CA ASP A 226 7.90 20.15 12.85
C ASP A 226 8.80 20.34 14.08
N ARG A 227 8.54 19.59 15.15
CA ARG A 227 9.28 19.67 16.41
C ARG A 227 10.58 18.87 16.39
N SER A 228 10.76 17.94 15.45
CA SER A 228 11.91 17.06 15.41
C SER A 228 13.04 17.63 14.56
N VAL A 229 14.23 17.77 15.17
CA VAL A 229 15.48 18.14 14.47
C VAL A 229 15.97 16.99 13.57
N THR A 230 15.55 15.76 13.89
CA THR A 230 15.90 14.53 13.16
C THR A 230 14.67 14.03 12.41
N PRO A 231 14.76 13.66 11.12
CA PRO A 231 13.62 13.17 10.36
C PRO A 231 12.92 11.99 11.07
N PRO A 232 11.58 11.96 11.19
CA PRO A 232 10.84 10.89 11.87
C PRO A 232 11.20 9.48 11.39
N CYS A 233 11.58 9.34 10.11
CA CYS A 233 12.10 8.10 9.52
C CYS A 233 13.32 7.51 10.26
N PHE A 234 14.20 8.35 10.82
CA PHE A 234 15.38 7.90 11.56
C PHE A 234 15.02 7.38 12.97
N LEU A 235 14.10 8.05 13.67
CA LEU A 235 13.58 7.57 14.96
C LEU A 235 12.87 6.23 14.80
N LEU A 236 12.18 6.06 13.67
CA LEU A 236 11.53 4.83 13.25
C LEU A 236 12.48 3.64 13.08
N LEU A 237 13.57 3.83 12.35
CA LEU A 237 14.58 2.79 12.13
C LEU A 237 15.28 2.40 13.44
N GLN A 238 15.57 3.38 14.32
CA GLN A 238 16.16 3.09 15.63
C GLN A 238 15.20 2.29 16.53
N GLN A 239 13.92 2.66 16.58
CA GLN A 239 12.95 1.95 17.42
C GLN A 239 12.59 0.56 16.87
N GLN A 240 12.50 0.38 15.55
CA GLN A 240 12.30 -0.94 14.94
C GLN A 240 13.54 -1.85 15.11
N GLN A 241 14.75 -1.27 15.18
CA GLN A 241 15.94 -2.04 15.54
C GLN A 241 15.99 -2.40 17.03
N GLN A 242 15.59 -1.51 17.94
CA GLN A 242 15.54 -1.81 19.38
C GLN A 242 14.54 -2.92 19.73
N GLN A 243 13.43 -3.04 19.00
CA GLN A 243 12.49 -4.16 19.18
C GLN A 243 13.05 -5.53 18.75
N ARG A 244 14.20 -5.59 18.06
CA ARG A 244 14.91 -6.85 17.79
C ARG A 244 15.73 -7.35 18.98
N SER A 245 16.00 -6.52 19.98
CA SER A 245 16.82 -6.89 21.15
C SER A 245 16.04 -7.57 22.27
N PHE A 246 14.73 -7.81 22.09
CA PHE A 246 13.84 -8.44 23.06
C PHE A 246 13.20 -9.76 22.58
N CYS A 247 13.75 -10.38 21.55
CA CYS A 247 13.33 -11.71 21.08
C CYS A 247 14.50 -12.69 21.11
#